data_AF-A0A928B6K1-F1
#
_entry.id   AF-A0A928B6K1-F1
#
_cell.length_a   1.000
_cell.length_b   1.000
_cell.length_c   1.000
_cell.angle_alpha   90.00
_cell.angle_beta   90.00
_cell.angle_gamma   90.00
#
_symmetry.space_group_name_H-M   'P 1'
#
loop_
_entity.id
_entity.type
_entity.pdbx_description
1 polymer ?
#
loop_
_entity_poly.entity_id
_entity_poly.type
_entity_poly.pdbx_seq_one_letter_code
_entity_poly.pdbx_strand_id
1 'polypeptide(L)'
;MKHSKLFIALALLFMCACSGKDYNLYEYASTHLIDEYVDATTFKLERIDDNLLIMTPAENSKSYVSQELAKAGYGSQSSVSRFNAMAAQNGDEGFEWNIMYDSNGKYFHYSALTESMPSIELTCSSDFDAAHPAGTSLMDIVKVQIYSFAQFLGENRDEIFYFEISDKVRITKHYPEFTDEEKAIVGSTFYLVFEKTPAVPGDYEFTVTTAGKYKSEPLKMHFAE
;
A
#
# COMPACT_ATOMS: atom_id res chain seq x y z
N MET A 1 -63.80 -9.67 0.27
CA MET A 1 -62.47 -9.26 -0.23
C MET A 1 -61.68 -8.58 0.89
N LYS A 2 -61.02 -9.35 1.78
CA LYS A 2 -60.28 -8.82 2.95
C LYS A 2 -58.97 -9.56 3.24
N HIS A 3 -58.39 -10.25 2.25
CA HIS A 3 -57.14 -11.03 2.44
C HIS A 3 -56.01 -10.73 1.45
N SER A 4 -56.15 -9.71 0.59
CA SER A 4 -55.15 -9.39 -0.45
C SER A 4 -54.13 -8.31 -0.06
N LYS A 5 -54.16 -7.75 1.15
CA LYS A 5 -53.18 -6.75 1.62
C LYS A 5 -52.16 -7.26 2.65
N LEU A 6 -52.38 -8.45 3.24
CA LEU A 6 -51.50 -8.98 4.29
C LEU A 6 -50.32 -9.81 3.74
N PHE A 7 -50.40 -10.31 2.50
CA PHE A 7 -49.33 -11.09 1.88
C PHE A 7 -48.25 -10.23 1.19
N ILE A 8 -48.54 -8.97 0.86
CA ILE A 8 -47.55 -8.08 0.22
C ILE A 8 -46.63 -7.44 1.29
N ALA A 9 -47.13 -7.22 2.51
CA ALA A 9 -46.30 -6.68 3.59
C ALA A 9 -45.28 -7.69 4.15
N LEU A 10 -45.59 -8.99 4.13
CA LEU A 10 -44.65 -10.03 4.62
C LEU A 10 -43.59 -10.42 3.58
N ALA A 11 -43.88 -10.23 2.28
CA ALA A 11 -42.91 -10.46 1.21
C ALA A 11 -41.87 -9.33 1.07
N LEU A 12 -42.20 -8.11 1.52
CA LEU A 12 -41.25 -6.98 1.57
C LEU A 12 -40.33 -7.03 2.80
N LEU A 13 -40.74 -7.72 3.87
CA LEU A 13 -39.92 -7.90 5.08
C LEU A 13 -38.88 -9.03 4.95
N PHE A 14 -39.00 -9.91 3.96
CA PHE A 14 -38.05 -11.00 3.74
C PHE A 14 -37.00 -10.73 2.65
N MET A 15 -37.07 -9.60 1.94
CA MET A 15 -36.06 -9.19 0.95
C MET A 15 -34.99 -8.23 1.48
N CYS A 16 -35.01 -7.87 2.77
CA CYS A 16 -33.94 -7.12 3.44
C CYS A 16 -32.99 -7.98 4.27
N ALA A 17 -33.10 -9.31 4.19
CA ALA A 17 -32.31 -10.24 5.00
C ALA A 17 -31.54 -11.25 4.15
N CYS A 18 -30.88 -10.80 3.09
CA CYS A 18 -29.82 -11.56 2.44
C CYS A 18 -28.78 -10.61 1.84
N SER A 19 -27.58 -10.69 2.43
CA SER A 19 -26.28 -10.22 1.93
C SER A 19 -26.11 -8.74 1.57
N GLY A 20 -25.69 -7.97 2.56
CA GLY A 20 -24.80 -6.83 2.37
C GLY A 20 -24.21 -6.50 3.73
N LYS A 21 -22.90 -6.56 3.91
CA LYS A 21 -22.32 -5.80 5.03
C LYS A 21 -22.71 -4.35 4.75
N ASP A 22 -23.34 -3.68 5.70
CA ASP A 22 -23.57 -2.23 5.59
C ASP A 22 -22.19 -1.56 5.54
N TYR A 23 -21.73 -1.25 4.33
CA TYR A 23 -20.54 -0.44 4.13
C TYR A 23 -20.93 1.00 4.44
N ASN A 24 -20.80 1.39 5.69
CA ASN A 24 -20.91 2.80 6.06
C ASN A 24 -19.67 3.51 5.50
N LEU A 25 -19.87 4.29 4.44
CA LEU A 25 -18.89 5.22 3.93
C LEU A 25 -19.03 6.55 4.67
N TYR A 26 -17.92 7.05 5.17
CA TYR A 26 -17.84 8.35 5.83
C TYR A 26 -17.00 9.28 4.97
N GLU A 27 -17.57 10.43 4.65
CA GLU A 27 -16.93 11.48 3.86
C GLU A 27 -16.33 12.53 4.80
N TYR A 28 -15.04 12.84 4.62
CA TYR A 28 -14.34 13.86 5.38
C TYR A 28 -13.64 14.83 4.43
N ALA A 29 -13.78 16.12 4.72
CA ALA A 29 -12.96 17.13 4.06
C ALA A 29 -11.51 16.99 4.52
N SER A 30 -10.57 16.88 3.57
CA SER A 30 -9.13 16.76 3.82
C SER A 30 -8.37 17.83 3.06
N THR A 31 -7.29 18.30 3.69
CA THR A 31 -6.31 19.21 3.11
C THR A 31 -5.00 18.55 2.73
N HIS A 32 -4.95 17.22 2.77
CA HIS A 32 -3.76 16.41 2.59
C HIS A 32 -3.94 15.36 1.50
N LEU A 33 -2.86 15.07 0.76
CA LEU A 33 -2.74 13.92 -0.11
C LEU A 33 -2.49 12.63 0.66
N ILE A 34 -1.55 12.69 1.60
CA ILE A 34 -1.18 11.54 2.40
C ILE A 34 -2.02 11.57 3.67
N ASP A 35 -2.67 10.47 4.01
CA ASP A 35 -3.50 10.36 5.21
C ASP A 35 -2.72 9.76 6.40
N GLU A 36 -1.63 9.06 6.12
CA GLU A 36 -0.81 8.37 7.10
C GLU A 36 0.67 8.44 6.75
N TYR A 37 1.50 8.78 7.73
CA TYR A 37 2.95 8.60 7.66
C TYR A 37 3.38 7.44 8.55
N VAL A 38 4.16 6.51 7.99
CA VAL A 38 4.59 5.28 8.66
C VAL A 38 6.10 5.31 8.87
N ASP A 39 6.52 5.30 10.14
CA ASP A 39 7.89 5.07 10.56
C ASP A 39 8.11 3.56 10.67
N ALA A 40 8.59 2.99 9.57
CA ALA A 40 8.86 1.57 9.40
C ALA A 40 10.37 1.31 9.41
N THR A 41 10.82 0.51 10.38
CA THR A 41 12.21 0.01 10.43
C THR A 41 12.33 -1.43 9.97
N THR A 42 11.20 -2.14 9.90
CA THR A 42 11.09 -3.54 9.50
C THR A 42 9.86 -3.71 8.63
N PHE A 43 9.95 -4.62 7.67
CA PHE A 43 8.85 -4.94 6.77
C PHE A 43 8.38 -6.38 7.03
N LYS A 44 7.27 -6.75 6.42
CA LYS A 44 6.80 -8.12 6.26
C LYS A 44 6.77 -8.41 4.77
N LEU A 45 7.24 -9.60 4.38
CA LEU A 45 7.22 -10.05 2.99
C LEU A 45 6.13 -11.12 2.84
N GLU A 46 5.22 -10.93 1.90
CA GLU A 46 4.13 -11.87 1.64
C GLU A 46 3.99 -12.14 0.14
N ARG A 47 3.55 -13.35 -0.20
CA ARG A 47 3.15 -13.68 -1.57
C ARG A 47 1.70 -13.23 -1.77
N ILE A 48 1.47 -12.48 -2.85
CA ILE A 48 0.12 -12.11 -3.29
C ILE A 48 -0.33 -12.97 -4.46
N ASP A 49 0.57 -13.25 -5.39
CA ASP A 49 0.32 -14.05 -6.59
C ASP A 49 1.58 -14.84 -6.99
N ASP A 50 1.54 -15.58 -8.09
CA ASP A 50 2.65 -16.42 -8.59
C ASP A 50 3.92 -15.62 -8.87
N ASN A 51 3.78 -14.39 -9.38
CA ASN A 51 4.89 -13.51 -9.73
C ASN A 51 4.91 -12.21 -8.92
N LEU A 52 4.15 -12.14 -7.82
CA LEU A 52 3.96 -10.91 -7.07
C LEU A 52 4.19 -11.12 -5.58
N LEU A 53 5.19 -10.42 -5.05
CA LEU A 53 5.38 -10.24 -3.62
C LEU A 53 4.95 -8.85 -3.20
N ILE A 54 4.54 -8.73 -1.94
CA ILE A 54 4.29 -7.46 -1.30
C ILE A 54 5.20 -7.32 -0.08
N MET A 55 5.76 -6.12 0.07
CA MET A 55 6.42 -5.69 1.29
C MET A 55 5.56 -4.64 1.97
N THR A 56 5.11 -4.93 3.19
CA THR A 56 4.32 -4.02 4.02
C THR A 56 5.08 -3.69 5.31
N PRO A 57 4.85 -2.53 5.94
CA PRO A 57 5.41 -2.25 7.25
C PRO A 57 5.00 -3.32 8.27
N ALA A 58 5.92 -3.75 9.13
CA ALA A 58 5.62 -4.71 10.18
C ALA A 58 4.69 -4.09 11.26
N GLU A 59 3.96 -4.93 12.01
CA GLU A 59 2.96 -4.50 13.01
C GLU A 59 3.48 -3.59 14.13
N ASN A 60 4.79 -3.60 14.38
CA ASN A 60 5.45 -2.75 15.36
C ASN A 60 5.86 -1.37 14.81
N SER A 61 5.58 -1.09 13.53
CA SER A 61 5.83 0.21 12.91
C SER A 61 4.95 1.29 13.55
N LYS A 62 5.43 2.53 13.57
CA LYS A 62 4.66 3.64 14.13
C LYS A 62 3.93 4.38 13.02
N SER A 63 2.61 4.53 13.20
CA SER A 63 1.77 5.32 12.30
C SER A 63 1.41 6.67 12.90
N TYR A 64 1.46 7.70 12.07
CA TYR A 64 0.98 9.03 12.37
C TYR A 64 -0.10 9.40 11.36
N VAL A 65 -1.32 9.61 11.84
CA VAL A 65 -2.50 9.74 10.98
C VAL A 65 -3.02 11.17 10.94
N SER A 66 -3.68 11.52 9.84
CA SER A 66 -4.43 12.76 9.70
C SER A 66 -5.57 12.85 10.71
N GLN A 67 -6.11 14.06 10.91
CA GLN A 67 -7.22 14.26 11.83
C GLN A 67 -8.48 13.52 11.34
N GLU A 68 -8.68 13.45 10.03
CA GLU A 68 -9.81 12.83 9.35
C GLU A 68 -9.77 11.32 9.53
N LEU A 69 -8.58 10.73 9.29
CA LEU A 69 -8.34 9.31 9.48
C LEU A 69 -8.49 8.91 10.95
N ALA A 70 -8.01 9.75 11.89
CA ALA A 70 -8.23 9.57 13.33
C ALA A 70 -9.72 9.62 13.73
N LYS A 71 -10.49 10.58 13.20
CA LYS A 71 -11.94 10.69 13.45
C LYS A 71 -12.71 9.49 12.91
N ALA A 72 -12.26 8.90 11.81
CA ALA A 72 -12.83 7.70 11.22
C ALA A 72 -12.51 6.41 12.02
N GLY A 73 -11.70 6.52 13.09
CA GLY A 73 -11.38 5.42 14.00
C GLY A 73 -10.06 4.71 13.70
N TYR A 74 -9.21 5.28 12.83
CA TYR A 74 -7.92 4.71 12.45
C TYR A 74 -6.78 5.43 13.16
N GLY A 75 -5.85 4.66 13.75
CA GLY A 75 -4.73 5.22 14.48
C GLY A 75 -5.13 5.91 15.78
N SER A 76 -4.27 6.80 16.27
CA SER A 76 -4.47 7.52 17.55
C SER A 76 -4.56 9.02 17.32
N GLN A 77 -5.51 9.67 18.00
CA GLN A 77 -5.62 11.13 18.05
C GLN A 77 -4.33 11.80 18.56
N SER A 78 -3.54 11.09 19.39
CA SER A 78 -2.25 11.59 19.89
C SER A 78 -1.18 11.72 18.79
N SER A 79 -1.41 11.15 17.60
CA SER A 79 -0.45 11.16 16.50
C SER A 79 -0.64 12.34 15.52
N VAL A 80 -1.78 13.02 15.58
CA VAL A 80 -2.17 14.10 14.64
C VAL A 80 -1.17 15.26 14.63
N SER A 81 -0.66 15.69 15.79
CA SER A 81 0.36 16.77 15.83
C SER A 81 1.64 16.39 15.10
N ARG A 82 2.05 15.12 15.16
CA ARG A 82 3.23 14.63 14.47
C ARG A 82 2.98 14.48 12.97
N PHE A 83 1.80 13.99 12.59
CA PHE A 83 1.35 13.97 11.21
C PHE A 83 1.39 15.37 10.59
N ASN A 84 0.76 16.38 11.21
CA ASN A 84 0.72 17.75 10.69
C ASN A 84 2.12 18.34 10.48
N ALA A 85 3.07 18.06 11.38
CA ALA A 85 4.44 18.50 11.23
C ALA A 85 5.14 17.89 10.01
N MET A 86 4.85 16.62 9.69
CA MET A 86 5.39 15.95 8.51
C MET A 86 4.68 16.40 7.23
N ALA A 87 3.36 16.59 7.27
CA ALA A 87 2.61 17.15 6.15
C ALA A 87 3.15 18.52 5.74
N ALA A 88 3.33 19.43 6.71
CA ALA A 88 3.93 20.74 6.46
C ALA A 88 5.37 20.66 5.93
N GLN A 89 6.19 19.75 6.48
CA GLN A 89 7.56 19.53 5.99
C GLN A 89 7.60 19.07 4.52
N ASN A 90 6.64 18.24 4.12
CA ASN A 90 6.56 17.66 2.79
C ASN A 90 5.79 18.52 1.79
N GLY A 91 5.23 19.66 2.21
CA GLY A 91 4.36 20.47 1.37
C GLY A 91 3.04 19.77 1.02
N ASP A 92 2.58 18.88 1.89
CA ASP A 92 1.35 18.10 1.76
C ASP A 92 0.16 18.82 2.39
N GLU A 93 -0.01 20.11 2.08
CA GLU A 93 -1.05 20.96 2.65
C GLU A 93 -1.80 21.73 1.56
N GLY A 94 -3.05 22.12 1.85
CA GLY A 94 -3.83 23.01 0.99
C GLY A 94 -4.54 22.32 -0.16
N PHE A 95 -4.73 21.00 -0.10
CA PHE A 95 -5.69 20.31 -0.93
C PHE A 95 -7.13 20.64 -0.49
N GLU A 96 -8.11 20.45 -1.37
CA GLU A 96 -9.52 20.66 -1.05
C GLU A 96 -10.33 19.45 -1.51
N TRP A 97 -10.22 18.36 -0.74
CA TRP A 97 -10.76 17.06 -1.11
C TRP A 97 -11.82 16.59 -0.15
N ASN A 98 -12.70 15.73 -0.66
CA ASN A 98 -13.55 14.89 0.16
C ASN A 98 -13.06 13.44 0.04
N ILE A 99 -12.49 12.93 1.12
CA ILE A 99 -11.98 11.56 1.20
C ILE A 99 -13.07 10.67 1.81
N MET A 100 -13.24 9.47 1.25
CA MET A 100 -14.18 8.48 1.74
C MET A 100 -13.46 7.33 2.44
N TYR A 101 -13.78 7.10 3.71
CA TYR A 101 -13.35 5.91 4.43
C TYR A 101 -14.54 4.96 4.61
N ASP A 102 -14.34 3.67 4.35
CA ASP A 102 -15.31 2.65 4.77
C ASP A 102 -15.16 2.35 6.27
N SER A 103 -16.11 1.59 6.82
CA SER A 103 -16.08 1.15 8.22
C SER A 103 -14.88 0.26 8.59
N ASN A 104 -14.00 -0.07 7.64
CA ASN A 104 -12.73 -0.80 7.85
C ASN A 104 -11.49 0.00 7.39
N GLY A 105 -11.65 1.26 6.93
CA GLY A 105 -10.59 2.23 6.61
C GLY A 105 -9.97 2.01 5.26
N LYS A 106 -10.56 1.13 4.46
CA LYS A 106 -9.85 0.43 3.40
C LYS A 106 -9.99 1.10 2.04
N TYR A 107 -11.00 1.96 1.84
CA TYR A 107 -11.36 2.26 0.47
C TYR A 107 -10.46 3.30 -0.22
N PHE A 108 -9.96 4.34 0.44
CA PHE A 108 -9.03 5.30 -0.18
C PHE A 108 -8.21 6.05 0.87
N HIS A 109 -7.08 5.51 1.32
CA HIS A 109 -6.12 6.33 2.07
C HIS A 109 -4.71 6.09 1.54
N TYR A 110 -3.93 7.16 1.44
CA TYR A 110 -2.53 7.07 1.05
C TYR A 110 -1.66 7.07 2.29
N SER A 111 -0.86 6.01 2.45
CA SER A 111 0.17 5.91 3.49
C SER A 111 1.55 6.10 2.87
N ALA A 112 2.38 7.00 3.41
CA ALA A 112 3.76 7.20 2.98
C ALA A 112 4.75 6.81 4.07
N LEU A 113 5.97 6.41 3.71
CA LEU A 113 7.06 6.28 4.68
C LEU A 113 7.48 7.65 5.21
N THR A 114 7.92 7.70 6.47
CA THR A 114 8.54 8.92 7.04
C THR A 114 9.92 9.20 6.49
N GLU A 115 10.56 8.19 5.90
CA GLU A 115 11.89 8.25 5.29
C GLU A 115 11.80 7.94 3.79
N SER A 116 12.82 8.32 3.02
CA SER A 116 12.91 7.96 1.60
C SER A 116 12.86 6.44 1.38
N MET A 117 12.51 6.03 0.16
CA MET A 117 12.55 4.63 -0.28
C MET A 117 13.89 3.98 0.14
N PRO A 118 13.84 2.87 0.89
CA PRO A 118 15.06 2.17 1.26
C PRO A 118 15.64 1.44 0.04
N SER A 119 16.93 1.09 0.08
CA SER A 119 17.44 0.09 -0.86
C SER A 119 16.71 -1.22 -0.66
N ILE A 120 16.43 -1.93 -1.76
CA ILE A 120 15.75 -3.22 -1.74
C ILE A 120 16.64 -4.22 -2.48
N GLU A 121 16.87 -5.35 -1.84
CA GLU A 121 17.64 -6.45 -2.40
C GLU A 121 16.89 -7.75 -2.14
N LEU A 122 16.53 -8.45 -3.23
CA LEU A 122 15.84 -9.74 -3.20
C LEU A 122 16.81 -10.84 -3.62
N THR A 123 16.91 -11.88 -2.80
CA THR A 123 17.76 -13.05 -3.05
C THR A 123 16.95 -14.33 -2.91
N CYS A 124 17.42 -15.41 -3.53
CA CYS A 124 16.87 -16.75 -3.35
C CYS A 124 17.92 -17.71 -2.78
N SER A 125 17.52 -18.64 -1.91
CA SER A 125 18.41 -19.67 -1.36
C SER A 125 18.82 -20.75 -2.36
N SER A 126 18.19 -20.78 -3.53
CA SER A 126 18.38 -21.76 -4.60
C SER A 126 18.71 -21.03 -5.90
N ASP A 127 19.34 -21.74 -6.85
CA ASP A 127 19.54 -21.21 -8.20
C ASP A 127 18.18 -20.93 -8.84
N PHE A 128 17.89 -19.65 -9.13
CA PHE A 128 16.64 -19.25 -9.76
C PHE A 128 16.66 -19.63 -11.25
N ASP A 129 17.80 -19.38 -11.90
CA ASP A 129 18.18 -19.88 -13.23
C ASP A 129 19.72 -19.87 -13.37
N ALA A 130 20.23 -20.18 -14.57
CA ALA A 130 21.66 -20.25 -14.83
C ALA A 130 22.42 -18.91 -14.65
N ALA A 131 21.74 -17.77 -14.78
CA ALA A 131 22.31 -16.44 -14.58
C ALA A 131 22.17 -15.94 -13.13
N HIS A 132 21.31 -16.58 -12.33
CA HIS A 132 21.01 -16.20 -10.95
C HIS A 132 21.23 -17.38 -9.97
N PRO A 133 22.51 -17.70 -9.65
CA PRO A 133 22.82 -18.70 -8.63
C PRO A 133 22.26 -18.35 -7.25
N ALA A 134 22.17 -19.36 -6.38
CA ALA A 134 21.76 -19.18 -4.99
C ALA A 134 22.51 -18.02 -4.30
N GLY A 135 21.75 -17.13 -3.67
CA GLY A 135 22.24 -15.97 -2.94
C GLY A 135 22.58 -14.75 -3.78
N THR A 136 22.48 -14.80 -5.12
CA THR A 136 22.64 -13.60 -5.95
C THR A 136 21.38 -12.74 -5.95
N SER A 137 21.56 -11.45 -6.25
CA SER A 137 20.46 -10.51 -6.47
C SER A 137 19.55 -10.99 -7.60
N LEU A 138 18.26 -10.77 -7.44
CA LEU A 138 17.24 -10.91 -8.49
C LEU A 138 16.69 -9.56 -8.95
N MET A 139 17.28 -8.44 -8.51
CA MET A 139 16.72 -7.10 -8.76
C MET A 139 16.81 -6.64 -10.22
N ASP A 140 17.57 -7.35 -11.06
CA ASP A 140 17.62 -7.17 -12.51
C ASP A 140 16.48 -7.88 -13.26
N ILE A 141 15.78 -8.81 -12.60
CA ILE A 141 14.62 -9.55 -13.14
C ILE A 141 13.34 -9.33 -12.33
N VAL A 142 13.40 -8.37 -11.40
CA VAL A 142 12.29 -7.95 -10.54
C VAL A 142 12.10 -6.45 -10.66
N LYS A 143 10.88 -6.05 -11.00
CA LYS A 143 10.46 -4.65 -10.95
C LYS A 143 9.88 -4.33 -9.60
N VAL A 144 10.23 -3.17 -9.07
CA VAL A 144 9.60 -2.61 -7.89
C VAL A 144 8.49 -1.68 -8.35
N GLN A 145 7.29 -1.88 -7.83
CA GLN A 145 6.17 -0.95 -7.98
C GLN A 145 5.93 -0.24 -6.66
N ILE A 146 5.87 1.09 -6.72
CA ILE A 146 5.63 1.96 -5.58
C ILE A 146 4.60 3.02 -5.93
N TYR A 147 4.07 3.64 -4.88
CA TYR A 147 3.42 4.94 -4.98
C TYR A 147 4.46 6.02 -4.70
N SER A 148 4.68 6.97 -5.59
CA SER A 148 5.54 8.13 -5.37
C SER A 148 4.68 9.39 -5.37
N PHE A 149 4.80 10.18 -4.31
CA PHE A 149 4.00 11.39 -4.11
C PHE A 149 4.75 12.66 -4.49
N ALA A 150 6.06 12.59 -4.74
CA ALA A 150 6.95 13.75 -4.83
C ALA A 150 6.47 14.83 -5.82
N GLN A 151 6.01 14.44 -7.00
CA GLN A 151 5.55 15.37 -8.04
C GLN A 151 4.21 16.06 -7.73
N PHE A 152 3.49 15.63 -6.69
CA PHE A 152 2.16 16.14 -6.33
C PHE A 152 2.17 17.03 -5.08
N LEU A 153 3.33 17.24 -4.47
CA LEU A 153 3.45 18.00 -3.23
C LEU A 153 4.20 19.32 -3.44
N GLY A 154 4.04 20.26 -2.51
CA GLY A 154 4.71 21.55 -2.54
C GLY A 154 4.08 22.59 -3.48
N GLU A 155 4.81 23.68 -3.72
CA GLU A 155 4.29 24.90 -4.36
C GLU A 155 4.00 24.77 -5.86
N ASN A 156 4.62 23.81 -6.54
CA ASN A 156 4.45 23.56 -7.98
C ASN A 156 3.67 22.28 -8.28
N ARG A 157 2.83 21.83 -7.34
CA ARG A 157 2.03 20.62 -7.54
C ARG A 157 1.11 20.75 -8.77
N ASP A 158 0.99 19.68 -9.54
CA ASP A 158 0.03 19.61 -10.63
C ASP A 158 -1.42 19.73 -10.10
N GLU A 159 -2.28 20.48 -10.82
CA GLU A 159 -3.72 20.45 -10.55
C GLU A 159 -4.26 19.07 -10.90
N ILE A 160 -4.63 18.30 -9.87
CA ILE A 160 -5.11 16.93 -10.03
C ILE A 160 -6.30 16.65 -9.12
N PHE A 161 -7.28 15.93 -9.65
CA PHE A 161 -8.37 15.37 -8.86
C PHE A 161 -7.92 14.11 -8.14
N TYR A 162 -8.31 13.95 -6.87
CA TYR A 162 -7.93 12.80 -6.03
C TYR A 162 -8.07 11.43 -6.72
N PHE A 163 -9.16 11.21 -7.46
CA PHE A 163 -9.43 9.96 -8.16
C PHE A 163 -8.54 9.71 -9.39
N GLU A 164 -7.88 10.73 -9.93
CA GLU A 164 -6.90 10.58 -11.01
C GLU A 164 -5.48 10.30 -10.48
N ILE A 165 -5.25 10.49 -9.18
CA ILE A 165 -3.93 10.34 -8.56
C ILE A 165 -3.51 8.87 -8.60
N SER A 166 -4.42 7.91 -8.39
CA SER A 166 -4.09 6.48 -8.20
C SER A 166 -3.22 5.87 -9.29
N ASP A 167 -3.46 6.25 -10.55
CA ASP A 167 -2.69 5.74 -11.69
C ASP A 167 -1.42 6.56 -11.94
N LYS A 168 -1.40 7.85 -11.56
CA LYS A 168 -0.27 8.75 -11.79
C LYS A 168 0.79 8.69 -10.69
N VAL A 169 0.43 8.32 -9.45
CA VAL A 169 1.40 8.09 -8.37
C VAL A 169 2.11 6.75 -8.48
N ARG A 170 1.54 5.80 -9.23
CA ARG A 170 2.10 4.45 -9.32
C ARG A 170 3.20 4.41 -10.37
N ILE A 171 4.41 4.06 -9.95
CA ILE A 171 5.55 3.85 -10.84
C ILE A 171 6.09 2.44 -10.68
N THR A 172 6.51 1.81 -11.78
CA THR A 172 7.01 0.42 -11.80
C THR A 172 8.27 0.33 -12.66
N LYS A 173 9.42 0.06 -12.05
CA LYS A 173 10.74 0.06 -12.70
C LYS A 173 11.71 -0.87 -11.95
N HIS A 174 12.89 -1.14 -12.50
CA HIS A 174 13.95 -1.77 -11.71
C HIS A 174 14.49 -0.78 -10.66
N TYR A 175 14.91 -1.28 -9.50
CA TYR A 175 15.33 -0.42 -8.39
C TYR A 175 16.41 0.64 -8.78
N PRO A 176 17.44 0.32 -9.60
CA PRO A 176 18.44 1.31 -10.00
C PRO A 176 17.91 2.43 -10.91
N GLU A 177 16.73 2.28 -11.49
CA GLU A 177 16.15 3.23 -12.45
C GLU A 177 15.33 4.36 -11.78
N PHE A 178 15.10 4.26 -10.46
CA PHE A 178 14.38 5.27 -9.70
C PHE A 178 15.24 6.51 -9.45
N THR A 179 14.69 7.69 -9.76
CA THR A 179 15.33 8.97 -9.45
C THR A 179 15.27 9.26 -7.95
N ASP A 180 16.16 10.13 -7.46
CA ASP A 180 16.13 10.54 -6.05
C ASP A 180 14.82 11.25 -5.67
N GLU A 181 14.23 11.99 -6.61
CA GLU A 181 12.91 12.60 -6.47
C GLU A 181 11.81 11.55 -6.31
N GLU A 182 11.78 10.54 -7.18
CA GLU A 182 10.80 9.45 -7.11
C GLU A 182 10.87 8.67 -5.79
N LYS A 183 12.07 8.58 -5.19
CA LYS A 183 12.33 7.91 -3.92
C LYS A 183 12.07 8.78 -2.69
N ALA A 184 11.88 10.09 -2.83
CA ALA A 184 11.89 11.02 -1.71
C ALA A 184 10.72 10.80 -0.74
N ILE A 185 9.52 10.61 -1.29
CA ILE A 185 8.28 10.39 -0.52
C ILE A 185 7.42 9.32 -1.19
N VAL A 186 7.52 8.11 -0.64
CA VAL A 186 6.96 6.92 -1.25
C VAL A 186 5.93 6.26 -0.36
N GLY A 187 5.03 5.51 -0.97
CA GLY A 187 4.07 4.66 -0.29
C GLY A 187 4.75 3.73 0.70
N SER A 188 4.07 3.44 1.80
CA SER A 188 4.57 2.52 2.84
C SER A 188 4.70 1.07 2.35
N THR A 189 4.02 0.74 1.24
CA THR A 189 3.93 -0.60 0.66
C THR A 189 4.65 -0.66 -0.69
N PHE A 190 5.42 -1.74 -0.88
CA PHE A 190 6.15 -2.02 -2.11
C PHE A 190 5.65 -3.31 -2.72
N TYR A 191 5.55 -3.36 -4.04
CA TYR A 191 5.24 -4.58 -4.77
C TYR A 191 6.49 -5.00 -5.54
N LEU A 192 6.88 -6.27 -5.41
CA LEU A 192 7.99 -6.86 -6.15
C LEU A 192 7.40 -7.78 -7.22
N VAL A 193 7.55 -7.39 -8.47
CA VAL A 193 6.97 -8.07 -9.63
C VAL A 193 8.07 -8.83 -10.35
N PHE A 194 8.02 -10.16 -10.30
CA PHE A 194 8.91 -11.01 -11.07
C PHE A 194 8.55 -10.94 -12.55
N GLU A 195 9.56 -10.71 -13.40
CA GLU A 195 9.36 -10.69 -14.86
C GLU A 195 9.33 -12.09 -15.48
N LYS A 196 9.81 -13.09 -14.74
CA LYS A 196 9.83 -14.50 -15.13
C LYS A 196 9.77 -15.40 -13.90
N THR A 197 9.39 -16.65 -14.12
CA THR A 197 9.43 -17.72 -13.10
C THR A 197 10.79 -18.42 -13.10
N PRO A 198 11.11 -19.21 -12.06
CA PRO A 198 12.32 -20.03 -12.05
C PRO A 198 12.38 -21.01 -13.22
N ALA A 199 13.60 -21.37 -13.63
CA ALA A 199 13.82 -22.29 -14.76
C ALA A 199 13.38 -23.73 -14.48
N VAL A 200 13.29 -24.12 -13.21
CA VAL A 200 12.89 -25.46 -12.76
C VAL A 200 11.70 -25.31 -11.80
N PRO A 201 10.59 -26.04 -12.00
CA PRO A 201 9.50 -26.07 -11.04
C PRO A 201 9.97 -26.58 -9.67
N GLY A 202 9.41 -26.05 -8.57
CA GLY A 202 9.76 -26.47 -7.23
C GLY A 202 9.56 -25.41 -6.15
N ASP A 203 10.14 -25.68 -4.98
CA ASP A 203 10.09 -24.81 -3.82
C ASP A 203 11.34 -23.91 -3.75
N TYR A 204 11.09 -22.62 -3.57
CA TYR A 204 12.10 -21.57 -3.51
C TYR A 204 11.91 -20.76 -2.22
N GLU A 205 13.01 -20.39 -1.57
CA GLU A 205 12.98 -19.49 -0.41
C GLU A 205 13.57 -18.13 -0.79
N PHE A 206 12.77 -17.09 -0.65
CA PHE A 206 13.16 -15.72 -0.96
C PHE A 206 13.42 -14.93 0.31
N THR A 207 14.42 -14.07 0.28
CA THR A 207 14.71 -13.12 1.35
C THR A 207 14.88 -11.73 0.79
N VAL A 208 14.20 -10.76 1.41
CA VAL A 208 14.43 -9.34 1.14
C VAL A 208 15.30 -8.74 2.22
N THR A 209 16.26 -7.91 1.81
CA THR A 209 16.99 -7.02 2.72
C THR A 209 16.78 -5.56 2.32
N THR A 210 16.72 -4.67 3.31
CA THR A 210 16.62 -3.23 3.08
C THR A 210 17.69 -2.44 3.82
N ALA A 211 18.44 -1.60 3.09
CA ALA A 211 19.49 -0.70 3.60
C ALA A 211 20.45 -1.30 4.66
N GLY A 212 20.64 -2.63 4.66
CA GLY A 212 21.38 -3.35 5.72
C GLY A 212 20.75 -3.29 7.11
N LYS A 213 19.55 -2.72 7.27
CA LYS A 213 18.84 -2.52 8.54
C LYS A 213 17.81 -3.62 8.82
N TYR A 214 17.19 -4.15 7.77
CA TYR A 214 16.19 -5.21 7.88
C TYR A 214 16.52 -6.36 6.93
N LYS A 215 16.24 -7.57 7.41
CA LYS A 215 16.26 -8.81 6.65
C LYS A 215 14.95 -9.54 6.96
N SER A 216 14.21 -9.92 5.93
CA SER A 216 12.98 -10.68 6.12
C SER A 216 13.27 -12.08 6.62
N GLU A 217 12.27 -12.67 7.28
CA GLU A 217 12.21 -14.12 7.35
C GLU A 217 12.14 -14.70 5.94
N PRO A 218 12.70 -15.90 5.69
CA PRO A 218 12.61 -16.55 4.38
C PRO A 218 11.14 -16.83 4.00
N LEU A 219 10.73 -16.35 2.83
CA LEU A 219 9.42 -16.61 2.27
C LEU A 219 9.49 -17.80 1.31
N LYS A 220 8.77 -18.87 1.61
CA LYS A 220 8.63 -20.05 0.74
C LYS A 220 7.62 -19.80 -0.36
N MET A 221 7.99 -20.10 -1.60
CA MET A 221 7.10 -20.11 -2.75
C MET A 221 7.27 -21.39 -3.55
N HIS A 222 6.15 -22.01 -3.88
CA HIS A 222 6.09 -23.11 -4.84
C HIS A 222 5.75 -22.57 -6.23
N PHE A 223 6.53 -22.98 -7.24
CA PHE A 223 6.27 -22.74 -8.67
C PHE A 223 5.94 -24.06 -9.35
N ALA A 224 4.74 -24.14 -9.93
CA ALA A 224 4.26 -25.31 -10.67
C ALA A 224 4.73 -25.29 -12.13
N GLU A 225 4.60 -26.43 -12.81
CA GLU A 225 4.81 -26.58 -14.27
C GLU A 225 3.85 -25.75 -15.12
#